data_AF-A0A9E5HVL6-F1
#
_entry.id   AF-A0A9E5HVL6-F1
#
_cell.length_a   1.000
_cell.length_b   1.000
_cell.length_c   1.000
_cell.angle_alpha   90.00
_cell.angle_beta   90.00
_cell.angle_gamma   90.00
#
_symmetry.space_group_name_H-M   'P 1'
#
loop_
_entity.id
_entity.type
_entity.pdbx_description
1 polymer ?
#
loop_
_entity_poly.entity_id
_entity_poly.type
_entity_poly.pdbx_seq_one_letter_code
_entity_poly.pdbx_strand_id
1 'polypeptide(L)' 'MKTKYLHTMVRVKDLDVSIAFYELLGLKKIRHYDSEQGRFSLIFMAPEGQEDCPVELTY' A
#
# COMPACT_ATOMS: atom_id res chain seq x y z
N MET A 1 6.44 23.51 12.25
CA MET A 1 6.23 22.06 11.98
C MET A 1 7.23 21.61 10.92
N LYS A 2 7.83 20.43 11.07
CA LYS A 2 8.62 19.80 10.00
C LYS A 2 7.69 18.91 9.17
N THR A 3 7.88 18.90 7.85
CA THR A 3 7.17 17.99 6.95
C THR A 3 7.55 16.54 7.26
N LYS A 4 6.57 15.63 7.27
CA LYS A 4 6.78 14.18 7.45
C LYS A 4 6.33 13.46 6.18
N TYR A 5 7.14 12.51 5.70
CA TYR A 5 6.71 11.55 4.69
C TYR A 5 5.74 10.55 5.33
N LEU A 6 4.53 10.44 4.76
CA LEU A 6 3.48 9.60 5.31
C LEU A 6 3.33 8.28 4.56
N HIS A 7 3.39 8.31 3.24
CA HIS A 7 3.36 7.12 2.37
C HIS A 7 3.61 7.56 0.92
N THR A 8 3.81 6.60 0.03
CA THR A 8 3.78 6.83 -1.43
C THR A 8 2.66 6.00 -2.04
N MET A 9 1.77 6.64 -2.82
CA MET A 9 0.70 5.95 -3.53
C MET A 9 1.11 5.62 -4.96
N VAL A 10 0.86 4.38 -5.37
CA VAL A 10 1.05 3.88 -6.73
C VAL A 10 -0.26 3.26 -7.20
N ARG A 11 -0.78 3.74 -8.33
CA ARG A 11 -1.93 3.10 -8.98
C ARG A 11 -1.47 1.87 -9.75
N VAL A 12 -2.14 0.75 -9.50
CA VAL A 12 -1.80 -0.55 -10.08
C VAL A 12 -2.96 -1.10 -10.90
N LYS A 13 -2.66 -1.95 -11.88
CA LYS A 13 -3.66 -2.58 -12.75
C LYS A 13 -4.15 -3.93 -12.22
N ASP A 14 -3.35 -4.59 -11.41
CA ASP A 14 -3.63 -5.91 -10.87
C ASP A 14 -3.08 -5.96 -9.43
N LEU A 15 -3.97 -6.11 -8.45
CA LEU A 15 -3.60 -6.12 -7.04
C LEU A 15 -2.78 -7.34 -6.68
N ASP A 16 -3.17 -8.53 -7.14
CA ASP A 16 -2.55 -9.78 -6.72
C ASP A 16 -1.11 -9.85 -7.20
N VAL A 17 -0.87 -9.48 -8.46
CA VAL A 17 0.49 -9.40 -9.02
C VAL A 17 1.33 -8.34 -8.31
N SER A 18 0.73 -7.18 -8.00
CA SER A 18 1.46 -6.09 -7.34
C SER A 18 1.81 -6.44 -5.89
N ILE A 19 0.88 -7.01 -5.13
CA ILE A 19 1.11 -7.46 -3.75
C ILE A 19 2.23 -8.50 -3.74
N ALA A 20 2.16 -9.52 -4.60
CA ALA A 20 3.19 -10.55 -4.69
C ALA A 20 4.57 -9.94 -4.99
N PHE A 21 4.66 -8.95 -5.88
CA PHE A 21 5.90 -8.23 -6.15
C PHE A 21 6.46 -7.52 -4.91
N TYR A 22 5.63 -6.79 -4.17
CA TYR A 22 6.09 -6.10 -2.95
C TYR A 22 6.41 -7.06 -1.80
N GLU A 23 5.77 -8.23 -1.73
CA GLU A 23 6.13 -9.30 -0.79
C GLU A 23 7.54 -9.85 -1.07
N LEU A 24 7.95 -9.97 -2.35
CA LEU A 24 9.33 -10.36 -2.70
C LEU A 24 10.38 -9.34 -2.23
N LEU A 25 9.99 -8.08 -2.04
CA LEU A 25 10.82 -7.03 -1.46
C LEU A 25 10.81 -7.02 0.08
N GLY A 26 10.08 -7.96 0.70
CA GLY A 26 9.97 -8.09 2.16
C GLY A 26 8.91 -7.20 2.79
N LEU A 27 8.02 -6.58 2.01
CA LEU A 27 6.90 -5.82 2.56
C LEU A 27 5.75 -6.77 2.92
N LYS A 28 5.01 -6.42 3.97
CA LYS A 28 3.81 -7.13 4.43
C LYS A 28 2.61 -6.22 4.29
N LYS A 29 1.43 -6.78 3.97
CA LYS A 29 0.17 -6.04 4.02
C LYS A 29 -0.13 -5.64 5.46
N ILE A 30 -0.27 -4.34 5.70
CA ILE A 30 -0.56 -3.78 7.04
C ILE A 30 -1.97 -3.21 7.15
N ARG A 31 -2.58 -2.81 6.03
CA ARG A 31 -3.96 -2.29 5.98
C ARG A 31 -4.57 -2.52 4.61
N HIS A 32 -5.88 -2.75 4.60
CA HIS A 32 -6.70 -2.91 3.41
C HIS A 32 -8.00 -2.12 3.62
N TYR A 33 -8.38 -1.32 2.65
CA TYR A 33 -9.69 -0.67 2.58
C TYR A 33 -10.30 -0.80 1.19
N ASP A 34 -11.58 -1.16 1.10
CA ASP A 34 -12.34 -1.19 -0.15
C ASP A 34 -13.47 -0.15 -0.11
N SER A 35 -13.70 0.51 -1.23
CA SER A 35 -14.84 1.42 -1.42
C SER A 35 -15.68 0.98 -2.61
N GLU A 36 -16.84 0.38 -2.34
CA GLU A 36 -17.78 -0.02 -3.40
C GLU A 36 -18.34 1.20 -4.15
N GLN A 37 -18.67 2.27 -3.42
CA GLN A 37 -19.18 3.50 -4.03
C GLN A 37 -18.11 4.19 -4.89
N GLY A 38 -16.88 4.24 -4.40
CA GLY A 38 -15.74 4.81 -5.11
C GLY A 38 -15.16 3.91 -6.20
N ARG A 39 -15.52 2.62 -6.18
CA ARG A 39 -14.99 1.56 -7.06
C ARG A 39 -13.46 1.49 -7.03
N PHE A 40 -12.89 1.50 -5.84
CA PHE A 40 -11.45 1.35 -5.66
C PHE A 40 -11.11 0.51 -4.42
N SER A 41 -9.89 -0.03 -4.44
CA SER A 41 -9.28 -0.75 -3.34
C SER A 41 -7.93 -0.11 -2.98
N LEU A 42 -7.67 0.05 -1.68
CA LEU A 42 -6.43 0.58 -1.13
C LEU A 42 -5.73 -0.50 -0.30
N ILE A 43 -4.50 -0.83 -0.68
CA ILE A 43 -3.65 -1.79 0.04
C ILE A 43 -2.41 -1.05 0.53
N PHE A 44 -2.15 -1.06 1.83
CA PHE A 44 -0.94 -0.49 2.41
C PHE A 44 0.02 -1.61 2.76
N MET A 45 1.26 -1.48 2.29
CA MET A 45 2.33 -2.45 2.55
C MET A 45 3.56 -1.75 3.11
N ALA A 46 4.21 -2.38 4.08
CA ALA A 46 5.44 -1.86 4.68
C ALA A 46 6.35 -3.00 5.15
N PRO A 47 7.67 -2.76 5.26
CA PRO A 47 8.56 -3.64 5.98
C PRO A 47 8.20 -3.67 7.47
N GLU A 48 8.55 -4.75 8.15
CA GLU A 48 8.34 -4.90 9.59
C GLU A 48 9.09 -3.81 10.38
N GLY A 49 8.38 -3.14 11.30
CA GLY A 49 8.90 -2.03 12.11
C GLY A 49 8.97 -0.68 11.39
N GLN A 50 8.46 -0.58 10.15
CA GLN A 50 8.43 0.65 9.35
C GLN A 50 7.01 0.99 8.83
N GLU A 51 5.98 0.62 9.60
CA GLU A 51 4.57 0.78 9.24
C GLU A 51 4.11 2.24 9.14
N ASP A 52 4.90 3.18 9.65
CA ASP A 52 4.65 4.62 9.65
C ASP A 52 4.79 5.30 8.28
N CYS A 53 5.44 4.64 7.31
CA CYS A 53 5.65 5.16 5.96
C CYS A 53 5.45 4.09 4.86
N PRO A 54 4.24 3.55 4.68
CA PRO A 54 3.98 2.46 3.75
C PRO A 54 4.01 2.90 2.27
N VAL A 55 4.05 1.90 1.38
CA VAL A 55 3.54 2.06 0.01
C VAL A 55 2.04 1.78 0.01
N GLU A 56 1.27 2.61 -0.67
CA GLU A 56 -0.15 2.42 -0.91
C GLU A 56 -0.37 1.99 -2.36
N LEU A 57 -1.01 0.84 -2.56
CA LEU A 57 -1.45 0.38 -3.87
C LEU A 57 -2.92 0.73 -4.02
N THR A 58 -3.24 1.53 -5.04
CA THR A 58 -4.63 1.84 -5.41
C THR A 58 -4.99 1.10 -6.67
N TYR A 59 -6.06 0.30 -6.61
CA TYR A 59 -6.70 -0.32 -7.77
C TYR A 59 -8.04 0.36 -8.04
#